data_AF-A0A1V6V0D1-F1
#
_entry.id   AF-A0A1V6V0D1-F1
#
_cell.length_a   1.000
_cell.length_b   1.000
_cell.length_c   1.000
_cell.angle_alpha   90.00
_cell.angle_beta   90.00
_cell.angle_gamma   90.00
#
_symmetry.space_group_name_H-M   'P 1'
#
loop_
_entity.id
_entity.type
_entity.pdbx_description
1 polymer ?
#
loop_
_entity_poly.entity_id
_entity_poly.type
_entity_poly.pdbx_seq_one_letter_code
_entity_poly.pdbx_strand_id
1 'polypeptide(L)'
;MGYTHYYAIVGWDTPEWQKAWAQIIQDVPYIIKEARVPLTGPTEDMDVITPVVTDSEEGIHLNGIRGNAHEDFMLCKPGAWTFCKTARKPYDVVVSSILLRIWMLAPKNLELGSDGGYEDWDEARDLCATLWPEEPTEGLWAQHDEENDMEANNGSDQVT
;
A
#
# COMPACT_ATOMS: atom_id res chain seq x y z
N MET A 1 14.03 11.52 -9.68
CA MET A 1 12.63 11.10 -9.86
C MET A 1 12.57 9.64 -9.43
N GLY A 2 11.62 9.28 -8.56
CA GLY A 2 11.53 7.96 -7.95
C GLY A 2 10.11 7.42 -8.10
N TYR A 3 9.98 6.10 -8.20
CA TYR A 3 8.72 5.35 -8.22
C TYR A 3 7.92 5.61 -6.94
N THR A 4 6.65 6.00 -7.09
CA THR A 4 5.79 6.52 -6.03
C THR A 4 4.48 5.76 -5.93
N HIS A 5 4.02 5.53 -4.71
CA HIS A 5 2.64 5.12 -4.41
C HIS A 5 1.93 6.23 -3.65
N TYR A 6 0.70 6.51 -4.04
CA TYR A 6 -0.19 7.53 -3.47
C TYR A 6 -1.37 6.83 -2.83
N TYR A 7 -1.77 7.26 -1.63
CA TYR A 7 -2.85 6.60 -0.93
C TYR A 7 -3.55 7.51 0.07
N ALA A 8 -4.84 7.26 0.28
CA ALA A 8 -5.63 7.76 1.39
C ALA A 8 -6.56 6.68 1.90
N ILE A 9 -6.90 6.75 3.19
CA ILE A 9 -7.94 5.90 3.77
C ILE A 9 -9.18 6.76 4.02
N VAL A 10 -10.27 6.42 3.35
CA VAL A 10 -11.57 7.07 3.54
C VAL A 10 -12.39 6.34 4.59
N GLY A 11 -13.04 7.10 5.47
CA GLY A 11 -13.93 6.54 6.47
C GLY A 11 -13.23 5.76 7.59
N TRP A 12 -12.23 6.35 8.24
CA TRP A 12 -11.51 5.74 9.38
C TRP A 12 -12.41 5.25 10.53
N ASP A 13 -13.57 5.88 10.70
CA ASP A 13 -14.52 5.55 11.77
C ASP A 13 -15.63 4.62 11.29
N THR A 14 -15.57 4.16 10.02
CA THR A 14 -16.53 3.20 9.48
C THR A 14 -16.28 1.80 10.05
N PRO A 15 -17.34 1.02 10.35
CA PRO A 15 -17.18 -0.36 10.82
C PRO A 15 -16.40 -1.25 9.85
N GLU A 16 -16.58 -1.01 8.54
CA GLU A 16 -15.89 -1.72 7.47
C GLU A 16 -14.37 -1.50 7.56
N TRP A 17 -13.94 -0.23 7.67
CA TRP A 17 -12.51 0.08 7.82
C TRP A 17 -11.96 -0.44 9.14
N GLN A 18 -12.67 -0.26 10.26
CA GLN A 18 -12.19 -0.72 11.57
C GLN A 18 -11.94 -2.23 11.60
N LYS A 19 -12.80 -3.01 10.94
CA LYS A 19 -12.61 -4.45 10.76
C LYS A 19 -11.38 -4.75 9.89
N ALA A 20 -11.23 -4.08 8.75
CA ALA A 20 -10.08 -4.26 7.87
C ALA A 20 -8.77 -3.86 8.56
N TRP A 21 -8.74 -2.72 9.25
CA TRP A 21 -7.58 -2.23 9.99
C TRP A 21 -7.08 -3.22 11.04
N ALA A 22 -8.00 -3.79 11.83
CA ALA A 22 -7.65 -4.81 12.82
C ALA A 22 -7.03 -6.06 12.20
N GLN A 23 -7.44 -6.42 10.99
CA GLN A 23 -6.85 -7.53 10.23
C GLN A 23 -5.50 -7.14 9.61
N ILE A 24 -5.38 -5.93 9.05
CA ILE A 24 -4.12 -5.41 8.48
C ILE A 24 -2.99 -5.40 9.51
N ILE A 25 -3.26 -4.96 10.75
CA ILE A 25 -2.26 -4.98 11.83
C ILE A 25 -1.76 -6.41 12.13
N GLN A 26 -2.62 -7.42 11.97
CA GLN A 26 -2.22 -8.83 12.12
C GLN A 26 -1.52 -9.39 10.88
N ASP A 27 -1.84 -8.87 9.71
CA ASP A 27 -1.35 -9.36 8.42
C ASP A 27 0.06 -8.84 8.09
N VAL A 28 0.38 -7.60 8.46
CA VAL A 28 1.68 -6.95 8.18
C VAL A 28 2.89 -7.77 8.65
N PRO A 29 2.92 -8.37 9.86
CA PRO A 29 4.04 -9.23 10.26
C PRO A 29 4.26 -10.44 9.33
N TYR A 30 3.21 -10.99 8.73
CA TYR A 30 3.34 -12.08 7.76
C TYR A 30 3.90 -11.57 6.43
N ILE A 31 3.46 -10.39 5.97
CA ILE A 31 4.02 -9.73 4.78
C ILE A 31 5.52 -9.51 4.96
N ILE A 32 5.92 -8.89 6.07
CA ILE A 32 7.33 -8.62 6.37
C ILE A 32 8.16 -9.91 6.41
N LYS A 33 7.62 -10.94 7.06
CA LYS A 33 8.28 -12.24 7.16
C LYS A 33 8.46 -12.93 5.81
N GLU A 34 7.43 -12.91 4.95
CA GLU A 34 7.46 -13.58 3.66
C GLU A 34 8.30 -12.81 2.64
N ALA A 35 8.26 -11.48 2.65
CA ALA A 35 9.08 -10.63 1.78
C ALA A 35 10.58 -10.83 2.00
N ARG A 36 11.00 -11.15 3.24
CA ARG A 36 12.41 -11.35 3.64
C ARG A 36 13.32 -10.17 3.28
N VAL A 37 12.76 -8.97 3.24
CA VAL A 37 13.49 -7.73 2.99
C VAL A 37 13.95 -7.13 4.32
N PRO A 38 15.22 -6.68 4.43
CA PRO A 38 15.66 -5.94 5.60
C PRO A 38 14.97 -4.57 5.70
N LEU A 39 14.28 -4.34 6.82
CA LEU A 39 13.53 -3.11 7.10
C LEU A 39 14.06 -2.41 8.35
N THR A 40 13.74 -1.12 8.46
CA THR A 40 13.83 -0.34 9.69
C THR A 40 12.48 0.34 9.94
N GLY A 41 12.19 0.66 11.20
CA GLY A 41 11.15 1.62 11.54
C GLY A 41 11.65 3.07 11.49
N PRO A 42 10.89 4.00 12.08
CA PRO A 42 11.24 5.41 12.15
C PRO A 42 12.62 5.63 12.78
N THR A 43 13.46 6.41 12.10
CA THR A 43 14.77 6.87 12.58
C THR A 43 15.26 8.03 11.71
N GLU A 44 15.92 9.01 12.32
CA GLU A 44 16.62 10.08 11.58
C GLU A 44 18.07 9.68 11.23
N ASP A 45 18.58 8.61 11.85
CA ASP A 45 19.94 8.10 11.65
C ASP A 45 19.93 6.86 10.75
N MET A 46 20.51 6.98 9.56
CA MET A 46 20.58 5.92 8.55
C MET A 46 21.48 4.72 8.95
N ASP A 47 22.32 4.89 9.97
CA ASP A 47 23.17 3.82 10.49
C ASP A 47 22.52 3.05 11.66
N VAL A 48 21.40 3.55 12.17
CA VAL A 48 20.60 2.90 13.21
C VAL A 48 19.46 2.11 12.58
N ILE A 49 19.30 0.85 12.99
CA ILE A 49 18.16 0.02 12.59
C ILE A 49 17.22 -0.04 13.79
N THR A 50 16.00 0.48 13.63
CA THR A 50 14.94 0.41 14.63
C THR A 50 13.87 -0.61 14.21
N PRO A 51 13.09 -1.16 15.16
CA PRO A 51 11.97 -2.04 14.82
C PRO A 51 10.93 -1.31 13.97
N VAL A 52 10.38 -1.99 12.96
CA VAL A 52 9.18 -1.53 12.24
C VAL A 52 8.03 -1.32 13.22
N VAL A 53 7.26 -0.25 13.04
CA VAL A 53 6.04 -0.01 13.81
C VAL A 53 4.88 -0.71 13.12
N THR A 54 4.13 -1.51 13.88
CA THR A 54 2.88 -2.14 13.44
C THR A 54 1.98 -2.22 14.67
N ASP A 55 1.24 -1.15 14.89
CA ASP A 55 0.43 -0.94 16.09
C ASP A 55 -0.93 -0.35 15.71
N SER A 56 -1.98 -0.72 16.44
CA SER A 56 -3.35 -0.29 16.12
C SER A 56 -3.59 1.20 16.34
N GLU A 57 -2.83 1.83 17.24
CA GLU A 57 -2.90 3.24 17.59
C GLU A 57 -1.83 4.06 16.85
N GLU A 58 -0.57 3.59 16.81
CA GLU A 58 0.53 4.31 16.15
C GLU A 58 0.53 4.12 14.63
N GLY A 59 -0.03 3.03 14.12
CA GLY A 59 -0.09 2.74 12.68
C GLY A 59 1.02 1.80 12.19
N ILE A 60 1.32 1.90 10.90
CA ILE A 60 2.39 1.12 10.26
C ILE A 60 3.45 2.08 9.72
N HIS A 61 4.66 1.97 10.24
CA HIS A 61 5.78 2.83 9.86
C HIS A 61 7.02 1.99 9.54
N LEU A 62 7.50 2.06 8.29
CA LEU A 62 8.67 1.31 7.84
C LEU A 62 9.43 2.03 6.71
N ASN A 63 10.68 1.63 6.54
CA ASN A 63 11.53 2.00 5.41
C ASN A 63 12.55 0.87 5.15
N GLY A 64 13.27 0.94 4.03
CA GLY A 64 14.44 0.10 3.80
C GLY A 64 15.62 0.52 4.68
N ILE A 65 16.60 -0.36 4.87
CA ILE A 65 17.81 -0.03 5.64
C ILE A 65 18.87 0.66 4.77
N ARG A 66 19.62 1.61 5.33
CA ARG A 66 20.84 2.20 4.71
C ARG A 66 20.60 2.61 3.24
N GLY A 67 21.42 2.14 2.30
CA GLY A 67 21.29 2.42 0.87
C GLY A 67 19.99 1.91 0.23
N ASN A 68 19.25 1.03 0.90
CA ASN A 68 17.94 0.56 0.48
C ASN A 68 16.79 1.43 1.03
N ALA A 69 17.05 2.43 1.87
CA ALA A 69 16.06 3.41 2.32
C ALA A 69 15.73 4.45 1.24
N HIS A 70 14.52 5.00 1.21
CA HIS A 70 14.21 6.17 0.38
C HIS A 70 13.33 7.22 1.06
N GLU A 71 12.02 6.96 1.19
CA GLU A 71 11.07 7.75 1.99
C GLU A 71 10.34 6.80 2.95
N ASP A 72 9.98 7.28 4.12
CA ASP A 72 9.24 6.48 5.10
C ASP A 72 7.84 6.18 4.57
N PHE A 73 7.44 4.90 4.62
CA PHE A 73 6.05 4.53 4.47
C PHE A 73 5.34 4.73 5.81
N MET A 74 4.24 5.49 5.79
CA MET A 74 3.42 5.77 6.97
C MET A 74 1.95 5.53 6.64
N LEU A 75 1.30 4.67 7.41
CA LEU A 75 -0.15 4.47 7.37
C LEU A 75 -0.70 4.60 8.79
N CYS A 76 -1.24 5.77 9.10
CA CYS A 76 -1.75 6.12 10.42
C CYS A 76 -2.84 7.21 10.32
N LYS A 77 -3.47 7.55 11.44
CA LYS A 77 -4.41 8.67 11.51
C LYS A 77 -3.66 10.01 11.50
N PRO A 78 -4.21 11.06 10.86
CA PRO A 78 -5.36 11.03 9.97
C PRO A 78 -4.95 10.45 8.61
N GLY A 79 -5.70 9.50 8.04
CA GLY A 79 -5.36 8.93 6.72
C GLY A 79 -5.74 9.84 5.55
N ALA A 80 -5.30 11.10 5.64
CA ALA A 80 -5.34 12.05 4.57
C ALA A 80 -4.48 11.58 3.38
N TRP A 81 -4.77 12.12 2.20
CA TRP A 81 -4.02 11.85 0.98
C TRP A 81 -2.52 12.11 1.18
N THR A 82 -1.72 11.06 0.96
CA THR A 82 -0.27 11.06 1.13
C THR A 82 0.39 10.19 0.06
N PHE A 83 1.72 10.11 0.09
CA PHE A 83 2.50 9.28 -0.82
C PHE A 83 3.78 8.77 -0.17
N CYS A 84 4.35 7.72 -0.74
CA CYS A 84 5.67 7.20 -0.40
C CYS A 84 6.45 6.91 -1.68
N LYS A 85 7.60 7.58 -1.87
CA LYS A 85 8.54 7.20 -2.93
C LYS A 85 9.43 6.08 -2.45
N THR A 86 9.36 4.95 -3.12
CA THR A 86 10.21 3.78 -2.84
C THR A 86 11.40 3.72 -3.78
N ALA A 87 11.31 4.38 -4.95
CA ALA A 87 12.31 4.29 -6.02
C ALA A 87 12.64 2.84 -6.43
N ARG A 88 11.64 1.94 -6.35
CA ARG A 88 11.79 0.48 -6.60
C ARG A 88 12.87 -0.18 -5.75
N LYS A 89 13.16 0.39 -4.57
CA LYS A 89 14.08 -0.22 -3.63
C LYS A 89 13.45 -1.46 -3.00
N PRO A 90 14.24 -2.39 -2.44
CA PRO A 90 13.73 -3.69 -2.02
C PRO A 90 12.51 -3.65 -1.08
N TYR A 91 12.35 -2.62 -0.25
CA TYR A 91 11.19 -2.52 0.66
C TYR A 91 9.87 -2.16 -0.05
N ASP A 92 9.91 -1.82 -1.34
CA ASP A 92 8.74 -1.52 -2.17
C ASP A 92 7.76 -2.68 -2.20
N VAL A 93 8.22 -3.95 -2.25
CA VAL A 93 7.35 -5.13 -2.20
C VAL A 93 6.54 -5.16 -0.90
N VAL A 94 7.10 -4.71 0.22
CA VAL A 94 6.39 -4.66 1.51
C VAL A 94 5.33 -3.55 1.48
N VAL A 95 5.68 -2.37 0.97
CA VAL A 95 4.76 -1.24 0.82
C VAL A 95 3.58 -1.60 -0.08
N SER A 96 3.87 -2.10 -1.27
CA SER A 96 2.85 -2.49 -2.27
C SER A 96 2.00 -3.66 -1.81
N SER A 97 2.55 -4.69 -1.14
CA SER A 97 1.75 -5.76 -0.54
C SER A 97 0.83 -5.27 0.58
N ILE A 98 1.24 -4.29 1.38
CA ILE A 98 0.35 -3.68 2.40
C ILE A 98 -0.81 -2.96 1.72
N LEU A 99 -0.53 -2.13 0.72
CA LEU A 99 -1.57 -1.40 -0.04
C LEU A 99 -2.52 -2.36 -0.77
N LEU A 100 -1.99 -3.41 -1.41
CA LEU A 100 -2.79 -4.45 -2.05
C LEU A 100 -3.66 -5.19 -1.03
N ARG A 101 -3.11 -5.56 0.13
CA ARG A 101 -3.87 -6.23 1.18
C ARG A 101 -5.00 -5.36 1.72
N ILE A 102 -4.79 -4.05 1.83
CA ILE A 102 -5.84 -3.10 2.17
C ILE A 102 -6.95 -3.11 1.12
N TRP A 103 -6.59 -3.02 -0.15
CA TRP A 103 -7.56 -3.08 -1.25
C TRP A 103 -8.37 -4.39 -1.21
N MET A 104 -7.73 -5.54 -0.96
CA MET A 104 -8.42 -6.83 -0.85
C MET A 104 -9.47 -6.86 0.28
N LEU A 105 -9.17 -6.21 1.42
CA LEU A 105 -10.03 -6.24 2.60
C LEU A 105 -11.12 -5.17 2.60
N ALA A 106 -10.83 -3.98 2.06
CA ALA A 106 -11.73 -2.83 2.08
C ALA A 106 -11.48 -1.91 0.87
N PRO A 107 -11.80 -2.36 -0.37
CA PRO A 107 -11.46 -1.63 -1.59
C PRO A 107 -12.12 -0.26 -1.65
N LYS A 108 -13.31 -0.10 -1.07
CA LYS A 108 -14.04 1.18 -1.01
C LYS A 108 -13.48 2.17 0.00
N ASN A 109 -12.58 1.73 0.89
CA ASN A 109 -11.97 2.56 1.92
C ASN A 109 -10.56 3.03 1.55
N LEU A 110 -10.04 2.61 0.40
CA LEU A 110 -8.72 2.98 -0.08
C LEU A 110 -8.86 3.78 -1.36
N GLU A 111 -8.39 5.01 -1.34
CA GLU A 111 -8.03 5.72 -2.56
C GLU A 111 -6.56 5.40 -2.84
N LEU A 112 -6.24 4.85 -4.02
CA LEU A 112 -4.91 4.35 -4.36
C LEU A 112 -4.46 4.90 -5.72
N GLY A 113 -3.19 5.22 -5.83
CA GLY A 113 -2.53 5.52 -7.10
C GLY A 113 -1.07 5.05 -7.07
N SER A 114 -0.48 4.80 -8.24
CA SER A 114 0.92 4.42 -8.37
C SER A 114 1.49 4.95 -9.68
N ASP A 115 2.79 5.23 -9.69
CA ASP A 115 3.53 5.49 -10.94
C ASP A 115 3.64 4.22 -11.82
N GLY A 116 3.34 3.04 -11.26
CA GLY A 116 3.42 1.75 -11.93
C GLY A 116 2.08 1.15 -12.33
N GLY A 117 2.13 0.21 -13.26
CA GLY A 117 0.97 -0.56 -13.73
C GLY A 117 0.90 -1.96 -13.11
N TYR A 118 0.05 -2.80 -13.70
CA TYR A 118 -0.13 -4.19 -13.30
C TYR A 118 1.21 -4.96 -13.24
N GLU A 119 2.07 -4.83 -14.25
CA GLU A 119 3.34 -5.57 -14.27
C GLU A 119 4.29 -5.16 -13.14
N ASP A 120 4.24 -3.91 -12.66
CA ASP A 120 5.12 -3.41 -11.60
C ASP A 120 4.72 -3.88 -10.19
N TRP A 121 3.57 -4.53 -10.06
CA TRP A 121 3.03 -5.05 -8.79
C TRP A 121 3.06 -6.59 -8.73
N ASP A 122 3.79 -7.24 -9.63
CA ASP A 122 3.90 -8.70 -9.71
C ASP A 122 4.41 -9.33 -8.41
N GLU A 123 5.51 -8.81 -7.84
CA GLU A 123 6.06 -9.29 -6.58
C GLU A 123 5.05 -9.16 -5.43
N ALA A 124 4.29 -8.06 -5.40
CA ALA A 124 3.28 -7.81 -4.39
C ALA A 124 2.10 -8.78 -4.51
N ARG A 125 1.63 -9.04 -5.74
CA ARG A 125 0.57 -10.00 -6.03
C ARG A 125 1.00 -11.42 -5.69
N ASP A 126 2.19 -11.84 -6.09
CA ASP A 126 2.73 -13.17 -5.81
C ASP A 126 2.85 -13.41 -4.31
N LEU A 127 3.34 -12.40 -3.56
CA LEU A 127 3.43 -12.47 -2.11
C LEU A 127 2.04 -12.57 -1.47
N CYS A 128 1.09 -11.72 -1.87
CA CYS A 128 -0.28 -11.78 -1.36
C CYS A 128 -0.98 -13.11 -1.70
N ALA A 129 -0.83 -13.63 -2.91
CA ALA A 129 -1.37 -14.92 -3.33
C ALA A 129 -0.74 -16.09 -2.55
N THR A 130 0.51 -15.97 -2.13
CA THR A 130 1.18 -16.95 -1.27
C THR A 130 0.60 -16.95 0.15
N LEU A 131 0.33 -15.76 0.71
CA LEU A 131 -0.19 -15.63 2.07
C LEU A 131 -1.71 -15.89 2.17
N TRP A 132 -2.47 -15.52 1.14
CA TRP A 132 -3.93 -15.60 1.09
C TRP A 132 -4.41 -16.22 -0.24
N PRO A 133 -4.14 -17.51 -0.50
CA PRO A 133 -4.41 -18.15 -1.80
C PRO A 133 -5.91 -18.23 -2.17
N GLU A 134 -6.80 -18.10 -1.20
CA GLU A 134 -8.26 -18.12 -1.39
C GLU A 134 -8.84 -16.72 -1.64
N GLU A 135 -8.02 -15.66 -1.59
CA GLU A 135 -8.43 -14.28 -1.76
C GLU A 135 -7.79 -13.69 -3.03
N PRO A 136 -8.56 -13.37 -4.09
CA PRO A 136 -8.00 -12.96 -5.37
C PRO A 136 -7.39 -11.55 -5.32
N THR A 137 -6.24 -11.39 -5.97
CA THR A 137 -5.47 -10.12 -6.06
C THR A 137 -5.75 -9.31 -7.34
N GLU A 138 -6.45 -9.90 -8.31
CA GLU A 138 -6.56 -9.36 -9.69
C GLU A 138 -7.49 -8.16 -9.85
N GLY A 139 -8.46 -7.98 -8.94
CA GLY A 139 -9.53 -7.01 -9.16
C GLY A 139 -9.11 -5.53 -9.03
N LEU A 140 -7.93 -5.24 -8.50
CA LEU A 140 -7.48 -3.84 -8.30
C LEU A 140 -7.38 -3.09 -9.63
N TRP A 141 -6.85 -3.75 -10.66
CA TRP A 141 -6.66 -3.14 -11.97
C TRP A 141 -7.93 -3.17 -12.83
N ALA A 142 -8.80 -4.17 -12.64
CA ALA A 142 -10.11 -4.18 -13.31
C ALA A 142 -10.99 -2.98 -12.92
N GLN A 143 -10.89 -2.49 -11.68
CA GLN A 143 -11.63 -1.31 -11.21
C GLN A 143 -11.11 0.00 -11.84
N HIS A 144 -9.79 0.13 -12.01
CA HIS A 144 -9.19 1.31 -12.65
C HIS A 144 -9.57 1.42 -14.14
N ASP A 145 -9.63 0.30 -14.85
CA ASP A 145 -10.03 0.30 -16.26
C ASP A 145 -11.52 0.65 -16.42
N GLU A 146 -12.39 0.15 -15.54
CA GLU A 146 -13.82 0.51 -15.55
C GLU A 146 -14.07 1.99 -15.17
N GLU A 147 -13.36 2.54 -14.19
CA GLU A 147 -13.48 3.95 -13.81
C GLU A 147 -12.93 4.88 -14.91
N ASN A 148 -11.79 4.54 -15.53
CA ASN A 148 -11.23 5.29 -16.64
C ASN A 148 -12.15 5.27 -17.88
N ASP A 149 -12.79 4.13 -18.18
CA ASP A 149 -13.75 4.00 -19.26
C ASP A 149 -15.01 4.85 -18.99
N MET A 150 -15.48 4.92 -17.74
CA MET A 150 -16.61 5.77 -17.37
C MET A 150 -16.27 7.27 -17.42
N GLU A 151 -15.08 7.69 -16.99
CA GLU A 151 -14.62 9.08 -17.11
C GLU A 151 -14.42 9.50 -18.57
N ALA A 152 -13.83 8.64 -19.41
CA ALA A 152 -13.65 8.90 -20.83
C ALA A 152 -14.99 9.06 -21.59
N ASN A 153 -16.02 8.31 -21.19
CA ASN A 153 -17.35 8.37 -21.79
C ASN A 153 -18.18 9.56 -21.29
N ASN A 154 -17.88 10.12 -20.11
CA ASN A 154 -18.50 11.36 -19.62
C ASN A 154 -17.80 12.64 -20.11
N GLY A 155 -16.53 12.55 -20.53
CA GLY A 155 -15.76 13.68 -21.07
C GLY A 155 -16.08 14.05 -22.52
N SER A 156 -16.90 13.26 -23.23
CA SER A 156 -17.20 13.44 -24.65
C SER A 156 -18.49 14.24 -24.95
N ASP A 157 -19.26 14.62 -23.91
CA ASP A 157 -20.58 15.29 -24.05
C ASP A 157 -20.54 16.82 -23.83
N GLN A 158 -19.38 17.47 -23.94
CA GLN A 158 -19.26 18.94 -23.86
C GLN A 158 -18.56 19.53 -25.10
N VAL A 159 -19.19 19.40 -26.27
CA VAL A 159 -18.99 20.33 -27.39
C VAL A 159 -20.34 20.60 -28.06
N THR A 160 -20.96 21.72 -27.70
CA THR A 160 -21.98 22.41 -28.54
C THR A 160 -21.48 23.79 -28.89
#